data_AF-A0A524LFB2-F1
#
_entry.id   AF-A0A524LFB2-F1
#
_cell.length_a   1.000
_cell.length_b   1.000
_cell.length_c   1.000
_cell.angle_alpha   90.00
_cell.angle_beta   90.00
_cell.angle_gamma   90.00
#
_symmetry.space_group_name_H-M   'P 1'
#
loop_
_entity.id
_entity.type
_entity.pdbx_description
1 polymer ?
#
loop_
_entity_poly.entity_id
_entity_poly.type
_entity_poly.pdbx_seq_one_letter_code
_entity_poly.pdbx_strand_id
1 'polypeptide(L)'
;MFSKKRQRILLRNITIIVVITAGLILTTQLLQQHRVSENITRSYLAEVTDKAKKHIRQFYLPLEKTLLISAQWGNAGLLDPENTTNINAKFFPILDQIEQISAIKIAFSDQRIFTITRYNKRYRTFLFNPLLHKDKQVERKWTTLAAPDREPRKILPCLTGDF
;
A
#
# COMPACT_ATOMS: atom_id res chain seq x y z
N MET A 1 -7.32 -53.40 69.42
CA MET A 1 -7.86 -52.02 69.58
C MET A 1 -6.76 -51.01 69.19
N PHE A 2 -6.46 -50.88 67.89
CA PHE A 2 -5.38 -50.01 67.42
C PHE A 2 -5.82 -48.54 67.48
N SER A 3 -5.40 -47.88 68.55
CA SER A 3 -5.38 -46.45 68.83
C SER A 3 -5.81 -45.53 67.67
N LYS A 4 -7.03 -44.96 67.78
CA LYS A 4 -7.58 -43.89 66.92
C LYS A 4 -6.60 -42.72 66.67
N LYS A 5 -5.60 -42.55 67.53
CA LYS A 5 -4.53 -41.54 67.41
C LYS A 5 -3.56 -41.82 66.24
N ARG A 6 -3.20 -43.09 65.96
CA ARG A 6 -2.27 -43.44 64.86
C ARG A 6 -2.89 -43.24 63.48
N GLN A 7 -4.17 -43.61 63.32
CA GLN A 7 -4.91 -43.40 62.06
C GLN A 7 -5.06 -41.92 61.71
N ARG A 8 -5.30 -41.05 62.71
CA ARG A 8 -5.40 -39.59 62.51
C ARG A 8 -4.09 -38.96 62.03
N ILE A 9 -2.95 -39.43 62.55
CA ILE A 9 -1.62 -38.92 62.17
C ILE A 9 -1.26 -39.39 60.75
N LEU A 10 -1.55 -40.64 60.40
CA LEU A 10 -1.32 -41.17 59.05
C LEU A 10 -2.19 -40.46 58.00
N LEU A 11 -3.48 -40.27 58.28
CA LEU A 11 -4.37 -39.52 57.39
C LEU A 11 -3.89 -38.09 57.19
N ARG A 12 -3.50 -37.40 58.28
CA ARG A 12 -2.96 -36.03 58.20
C ARG A 12 -1.72 -35.93 57.34
N ASN A 13 -0.77 -36.86 57.48
CA ASN A 13 0.46 -36.85 56.68
C ASN A 13 0.18 -37.11 55.18
N ILE A 14 -0.74 -38.02 54.86
CA ILE A 14 -1.16 -38.29 53.48
C ILE A 14 -1.84 -37.05 52.87
N THR A 15 -2.75 -36.40 53.61
CA THR A 15 -3.41 -35.17 53.14
C THR A 15 -2.41 -34.04 52.88
N ILE A 16 -1.41 -33.86 53.76
CA ILE A 16 -0.35 -32.85 53.57
C ILE A 16 0.45 -33.13 52.30
N ILE A 17 0.86 -34.38 52.08
CA ILE A 17 1.59 -34.76 50.87
C ILE A 17 0.76 -34.46 49.62
N VAL A 18 -0.50 -34.88 49.58
CA VAL A 18 -1.38 -34.64 48.42
C VAL A 18 -1.55 -33.15 48.13
N VAL A 19 -1.74 -32.32 49.16
CA VAL A 19 -1.88 -30.86 49.01
C VAL A 19 -0.58 -30.23 48.47
N ILE A 20 0.58 -30.65 48.99
CA ILE A 20 1.88 -30.15 48.53
C ILE A 20 2.10 -30.53 47.07
N THR A 21 1.86 -31.80 46.70
CA THR A 21 2.07 -32.27 45.32
C THR A 21 1.12 -31.57 44.34
N ALA A 22 -0.16 -31.41 44.71
CA ALA A 22 -1.13 -30.68 43.89
C ALA A 22 -0.73 -29.20 43.72
N GLY A 23 -0.24 -28.56 44.78
CA GLY A 23 0.29 -27.19 44.74
C GLY A 23 1.53 -27.05 43.84
N LEU A 24 2.42 -28.05 43.86
CA LEU A 24 3.60 -28.10 43.01
C LEU A 24 3.22 -28.20 41.52
N ILE A 25 2.25 -29.06 41.21
CA ILE A 25 1.76 -29.23 39.83
C ILE A 25 1.13 -27.92 39.35
N LEU A 26 0.23 -27.31 40.13
CA LEU A 26 -0.43 -26.05 39.78
C LEU A 26 0.57 -24.90 39.55
N THR A 27 1.58 -24.76 40.41
CA THR A 27 2.59 -23.70 40.27
C THR A 27 3.45 -23.87 39.03
N THR A 28 3.84 -25.10 38.69
CA THR A 28 4.59 -25.37 37.45
C THR A 28 3.75 -25.12 36.19
N GLN A 29 2.45 -25.44 36.24
CA GLN A 29 1.52 -25.19 35.14
C GLN A 29 1.35 -23.69 34.86
N LEU A 30 1.18 -22.89 35.93
CA LEU A 30 1.02 -21.43 35.84
C LEU A 30 2.29 -20.74 35.30
N LEU A 31 3.48 -21.22 35.70
CA LEU A 31 4.75 -20.69 35.20
C LEU A 31 4.97 -20.96 33.70
N GLN A 32 4.50 -22.11 33.19
CA GLN A 32 4.58 -22.40 31.75
C GLN A 32 3.62 -21.53 30.93
N GLN A 33 2.42 -21.25 31.46
CA GLN A 33 1.39 -20.49 30.76
C GLN A 33 1.82 -19.04 30.49
N HIS A 34 2.63 -18.43 31.36
CA HIS A 34 3.21 -17.10 31.10
C HIS A 34 4.28 -17.09 30.02
N ARG A 35 5.10 -18.13 29.88
CA ARG A 35 6.15 -18.20 28.83
C ARG A 35 5.59 -18.51 27.44
N VAL A 36 4.44 -19.18 27.37
CA VAL A 36 3.78 -19.52 26.11
C VAL A 36 3.13 -18.27 25.48
N SER A 37 2.54 -17.37 26.28
CA SER A 37 1.92 -16.14 25.76
C SER A 37 2.90 -15.15 25.13
N GLU A 38 4.13 -15.03 25.64
CA GLU A 38 5.11 -14.09 25.06
C GLU A 38 5.64 -14.55 23.70
N ASN A 39 5.85 -15.85 23.52
CA ASN A 39 6.34 -16.40 22.24
C ASN A 39 5.24 -16.44 21.16
N ILE A 40 3.98 -16.68 21.55
CA ILE A 40 2.84 -16.62 20.62
C ILE A 40 2.60 -15.18 20.16
N THR A 41 2.65 -14.21 21.08
CA THR A 41 2.43 -12.80 20.71
C THR A 41 3.54 -12.28 19.79
N ARG A 42 4.81 -12.61 20.05
CA ARG A 42 5.94 -12.18 19.21
C ARG A 42 5.92 -12.80 17.82
N SER A 43 5.62 -14.09 17.71
CA SER A 43 5.54 -14.78 16.42
C SER A 43 4.37 -14.25 15.58
N TYR A 44 3.21 -14.02 16.21
CA TYR A 44 2.06 -13.41 15.53
C TYR A 44 2.36 -11.98 15.06
N LEU A 45 3.02 -11.17 15.89
CA LEU A 45 3.40 -9.79 15.52
C LEU A 45 4.41 -9.78 14.36
N ALA A 46 5.38 -10.70 14.37
CA ALA A 46 6.36 -10.85 13.31
C ALA A 46 5.69 -11.27 11.99
N GLU A 47 4.74 -12.21 12.04
CA GLU A 47 3.99 -12.66 10.86
C GLU A 47 3.12 -11.54 10.28
N VAL A 48 2.42 -10.79 11.12
CA VAL A 48 1.61 -9.63 10.68
C VAL A 48 2.50 -8.56 10.06
N THR A 49 3.66 -8.29 10.66
CA THR A 49 4.63 -7.31 10.14
C THR A 49 5.20 -7.75 8.80
N ASP A 50 5.55 -9.02 8.64
CA ASP A 50 6.10 -9.55 7.40
C ASP A 50 5.05 -9.54 6.27
N LYS A 51 3.80 -9.91 6.59
CA LYS A 51 2.67 -9.76 5.67
C LYS A 51 2.46 -8.32 5.23
N ALA A 52 2.51 -7.36 6.16
CA ALA A 52 2.40 -5.95 5.85
C ALA A 52 3.55 -5.47 4.93
N LYS A 53 4.80 -5.84 5.26
CA LYS A 53 5.97 -5.52 4.42
C LYS A 53 5.85 -6.12 3.02
N LYS A 54 5.42 -7.38 2.92
CA LYS A 54 5.23 -8.06 1.64
C LYS A 54 4.14 -7.38 0.81
N HIS A 55 3.03 -7.00 1.43
CA HIS A 55 1.95 -6.29 0.76
C HIS A 55 2.41 -4.92 0.24
N ILE A 56 3.13 -4.15 1.05
CA ILE A 56 3.73 -2.87 0.65
C ILE A 56 4.71 -3.08 -0.51
N ARG A 57 5.58 -4.08 -0.44
CA ARG A 57 6.56 -4.36 -1.50
C ARG A 57 5.89 -4.76 -2.81
N GLN A 58 4.84 -5.58 -2.74
CA GLN A 58 4.05 -5.98 -3.89
C GLN A 58 3.35 -4.80 -4.56
N PHE A 59 2.98 -3.76 -3.80
CA PHE A 59 2.45 -2.52 -4.35
C PHE A 59 3.49 -1.70 -5.13
N TYR A 60 4.72 -1.58 -4.62
CA TYR A 60 5.74 -0.72 -5.24
C TYR A 60 6.51 -1.37 -6.41
N LEU A 61 6.70 -2.69 -6.40
CA LEU A 61 7.43 -3.39 -7.48
C LEU A 61 6.90 -3.13 -8.90
N PRO A 62 5.59 -3.17 -9.19
CA PRO A 62 5.07 -2.87 -10.52
C PRO A 62 5.28 -1.39 -10.90
N LEU A 63 5.19 -0.48 -9.91
CA LEU A 63 5.42 0.95 -10.13
C LEU A 63 6.87 1.23 -10.51
N GLU A 64 7.83 0.61 -9.82
CA GLU A 64 9.26 0.74 -10.13
C GLU A 64 9.60 0.27 -11.55
N LYS A 65 9.11 -0.91 -11.95
CA LYS A 65 9.30 -1.42 -13.31
C LYS A 65 8.71 -0.48 -14.36
N THR A 66 7.51 0.03 -14.10
CA THR A 66 6.82 0.96 -14.99
C THR A 66 7.59 2.27 -15.14
N LEU A 67 8.13 2.80 -14.03
CA LEU A 67 8.95 4.02 -14.04
C LEU A 67 10.26 3.82 -14.81
N LEU A 68 10.93 2.67 -14.65
CA LEU A 68 12.15 2.34 -15.41
C LEU A 68 11.88 2.28 -16.91
N ILE A 69 10.80 1.63 -17.33
CA ILE A 69 10.39 1.58 -18.75
C ILE A 69 10.06 2.98 -19.26
N SER A 70 9.35 3.78 -18.45
CA SER A 70 8.99 5.15 -18.80
C SER A 70 10.23 6.05 -18.96
N ALA A 71 11.23 5.87 -18.09
CA ALA A 71 12.51 6.56 -18.19
C ALA A 71 13.28 6.15 -19.45
N GLN A 72 13.26 4.87 -19.83
CA GLN A 72 13.86 4.41 -21.09
C GLN A 72 13.18 5.03 -22.31
N TRP A 73 11.84 5.15 -22.31
CA TRP A 73 11.12 5.86 -23.37
C TRP A 73 11.50 7.33 -23.44
N GLY A 74 11.65 8.00 -22.29
CA GLY A 74 12.13 9.38 -22.22
C GLY A 74 13.54 9.54 -22.81
N ASN A 75 14.48 8.69 -22.37
CA ASN A 75 15.87 8.73 -22.84
C ASN A 75 16.00 8.39 -24.33
N ALA A 76 15.12 7.54 -24.86
CA ALA A 76 15.08 7.20 -26.28
C ALA A 76 14.34 8.24 -27.14
N GLY A 77 13.84 9.34 -26.55
CA GLY A 77 13.08 10.36 -27.28
C GLY A 77 11.71 9.88 -27.78
N LEU A 78 11.17 8.80 -27.21
CA LEU A 78 9.87 8.22 -27.59
C LEU A 78 8.69 8.96 -26.94
N LEU A 79 8.95 9.92 -26.06
CA LEU A 79 7.97 10.78 -25.42
C LEU A 79 8.08 12.17 -26.02
N ASP A 80 7.21 12.47 -26.98
CA ASP A 80 7.13 13.79 -27.63
C ASP A 80 5.91 14.56 -27.11
N PRO A 81 6.11 15.72 -26.45
CA PRO A 81 5.02 16.54 -25.92
C PRO A 81 4.06 17.08 -27.00
N GLU A 82 4.50 17.18 -28.27
CA GLU A 82 3.63 17.57 -29.38
C GLU A 82 2.74 16.39 -29.83
N ASN A 83 3.24 15.16 -29.69
CA ASN A 83 2.51 13.95 -30.02
C ASN A 83 1.86 13.31 -28.78
N THR A 84 0.86 14.01 -28.23
CA THR A 84 0.13 13.54 -27.05
C THR A 84 -0.54 12.19 -27.25
N THR A 85 -0.90 11.83 -28.49
CA THR A 85 -1.52 10.53 -28.81
C THR A 85 -0.55 9.37 -28.58
N ASN A 86 0.73 9.54 -28.96
CA ASN A 86 1.77 8.54 -28.71
C ASN A 86 2.03 8.38 -27.20
N ILE A 87 2.10 9.50 -26.46
CA ILE A 87 2.20 9.45 -24.99
C ILE A 87 1.00 8.70 -24.39
N ASN A 88 -0.22 9.06 -24.78
CA ASN A 88 -1.44 8.41 -24.29
C ASN A 88 -1.46 6.90 -24.59
N ALA A 89 -1.01 6.49 -25.78
CA ALA A 89 -0.94 5.09 -26.16
C ALA A 89 -0.03 4.24 -25.26
N LYS A 90 1.02 4.85 -24.69
CA LYS A 90 1.93 4.20 -23.76
C LYS A 90 1.38 4.16 -22.33
N PHE A 91 0.74 5.24 -21.89
CA PHE A 91 0.37 5.43 -20.48
C PHE A 91 -1.08 5.08 -20.13
N PHE A 92 -2.01 5.08 -21.08
CA PHE A 92 -3.39 4.62 -20.80
C PHE A 92 -3.40 3.14 -20.37
N PRO A 93 -2.70 2.20 -21.05
CA PRO A 93 -2.66 0.81 -20.61
C PRO A 93 -2.09 0.66 -19.19
N ILE A 94 -1.11 1.48 -18.80
CA ILE A 94 -0.54 1.48 -17.45
C ILE A 94 -1.60 1.91 -16.43
N LEU A 95 -2.34 2.98 -16.73
CA LEU A 95 -3.43 3.47 -15.88
C LEU A 95 -4.62 2.51 -15.82
N ASP A 96 -4.85 1.72 -16.88
CA ASP A 96 -5.88 0.66 -16.90
C ASP A 96 -5.44 -0.55 -16.06
N GLN A 97 -4.18 -0.95 -16.14
CA GLN A 97 -3.66 -2.13 -15.44
C GLN A 97 -3.39 -1.89 -13.96
N ILE A 98 -2.97 -0.68 -13.57
CA ILE A 98 -2.60 -0.34 -12.20
C ILE A 98 -3.66 0.60 -11.62
N GLU A 99 -4.71 0.01 -11.05
CA GLU A 99 -5.85 0.76 -10.51
C GLU A 99 -5.50 1.75 -9.40
N GLN A 100 -4.35 1.58 -8.75
CA GLN A 100 -3.93 2.47 -7.66
C GLN A 100 -3.30 3.77 -8.17
N ILE A 101 -2.98 3.88 -9.47
CA ILE A 101 -2.48 5.12 -10.08
C ILE A 101 -3.67 5.96 -10.55
N SER A 102 -3.81 7.17 -10.00
CA SER A 102 -4.84 8.14 -10.38
C SER A 102 -4.35 9.15 -11.42
N ALA A 103 -3.05 9.43 -11.45
CA ALA A 103 -2.44 10.36 -12.38
C ALA A 103 -0.97 10.07 -12.67
N ILE A 104 -0.51 10.50 -13.85
CA ILE A 104 0.89 10.46 -14.28
C ILE A 104 1.28 11.87 -14.71
N LYS A 105 2.45 12.33 -14.26
CA LYS A 105 3.03 13.61 -14.67
C LYS A 105 4.38 13.36 -15.32
N ILE A 106 4.59 13.92 -16.49
CA ILE A 106 5.82 13.82 -17.27
C ILE A 106 6.37 15.23 -17.40
N ALA A 107 7.54 15.46 -16.83
CA ALA A 107 8.26 16.72 -16.98
C ALA A 107 9.26 16.60 -18.12
N PHE A 108 9.25 17.57 -19.02
CA PHE A 108 10.17 17.68 -20.15
C PHE A 108 11.30 18.67 -19.83
N SER A 109 12.41 18.54 -20.55
CA SER A 109 13.60 19.38 -20.37
C SER A 109 13.36 20.86 -20.66
N ASP A 110 12.36 21.17 -21.49
CA ASP A 110 11.91 22.53 -21.80
C ASP A 110 10.89 23.09 -20.79
N GLN A 111 10.82 22.48 -19.61
CA GLN A 111 9.94 22.84 -18.50
C GLN A 111 8.45 22.55 -18.74
N ARG A 112 8.06 21.98 -19.89
CA ARG A 112 6.68 21.53 -20.10
C ARG A 112 6.36 20.36 -19.18
N ILE A 113 5.11 20.28 -18.75
CA ILE A 113 4.59 19.18 -17.94
C ILE A 113 3.34 18.63 -18.62
N PHE A 114 3.39 17.37 -19.02
CA PHE A 114 2.23 16.65 -19.49
C PHE A 114 1.63 15.83 -18.36
N THR A 115 0.36 16.05 -18.06
CA THR A 115 -0.37 15.36 -17.00
C THR A 115 -1.47 14.51 -17.61
N ILE A 116 -1.58 13.26 -17.15
CA ILE A 116 -2.68 12.35 -17.45
C ILE A 116 -3.37 12.03 -16.14
N THR A 117 -4.68 12.25 -16.05
CA THR A 117 -5.50 11.91 -14.88
C THR A 117 -6.62 10.97 -15.31
N ARG A 118 -6.81 9.90 -14.53
CA ARG A 118 -7.91 8.95 -14.72
C ARG A 118 -9.02 9.26 -13.72
N TYR A 119 -10.24 9.41 -14.22
CA TYR A 119 -11.44 9.63 -13.41
C TYR A 119 -12.64 8.94 -14.05
N ASN A 120 -13.34 8.07 -13.30
CA ASN A 120 -14.53 7.33 -13.77
C ASN A 120 -14.35 6.66 -15.15
N LYS A 121 -13.26 5.90 -15.34
CA LYS A 121 -12.91 5.22 -16.62
C LYS A 121 -12.73 6.16 -17.81
N ARG A 122 -12.50 7.45 -17.55
CA ARG A 122 -12.15 8.46 -18.56
C ARG A 122 -10.79 9.04 -18.25
N TYR A 123 -10.16 9.55 -19.29
CA TYR A 123 -8.85 10.18 -19.20
C TYR A 123 -8.97 11.67 -19.46
N ARG A 124 -8.23 12.44 -18.68
CA ARG A 124 -8.01 13.86 -18.91
C ARG A 124 -6.52 14.06 -19.09
N THR A 125 -6.15 14.72 -20.18
CA THR A 125 -4.76 15.05 -20.45
C THR A 125 -4.58 16.53 -20.52
N PHE A 126 -3.49 17.02 -19.96
CA PHE A 126 -3.23 18.43 -19.82
C PHE A 126 -1.75 18.72 -20.08
N LEU A 127 -1.46 19.62 -21.03
CA LEU A 127 -0.11 20.11 -21.27
C LEU A 127 0.03 21.50 -20.63
N PHE A 128 0.85 21.56 -19.59
CA PHE A 128 1.22 22.77 -18.88
C PHE A 128 2.58 23.25 -19.35
N ASN A 129 2.72 24.54 -19.64
CA ASN A 129 4.02 25.18 -19.82
C ASN A 129 4.12 26.33 -18.81
N PRO A 130 5.04 26.28 -17.84
CA PRO A 130 5.19 27.32 -16.81
C PRO A 130 5.63 28.66 -17.39
N LEU A 131 6.26 28.67 -18.57
CA LEU A 131 6.77 29.87 -19.23
C LEU A 131 5.72 30.56 -20.11
N LEU A 132 4.58 29.92 -20.36
CA LEU A 132 3.49 30.49 -21.16
C LEU A 132 2.36 31.00 -20.25
N HIS A 133 1.70 32.09 -20.67
CA HIS A 133 0.47 32.55 -20.03
C HIS A 133 -0.61 31.45 -20.05
N LYS A 134 -1.49 31.48 -19.02
CA LYS A 134 -2.53 30.46 -18.77
C LYS A 134 -3.47 30.22 -19.96
N ASP A 135 -3.65 31.22 -20.82
CA ASP A 135 -4.49 31.20 -22.02
C ASP A 135 -3.97 30.27 -23.14
N LYS A 136 -2.69 29.89 -23.09
CA LYS A 136 -2.05 28.96 -24.03
C LYS A 136 -2.02 27.51 -23.56
N GLN A 137 -2.63 27.22 -22.41
CA GLN A 137 -2.68 25.86 -21.89
C GLN A 137 -3.76 25.03 -22.57
N VAL A 138 -3.45 23.77 -22.86
CA VAL A 138 -4.31 22.88 -23.66
C VAL A 138 -4.79 21.71 -22.81
N GLU A 139 -6.09 21.66 -22.56
CA GLU A 139 -6.77 20.52 -21.94
C GLU A 139 -7.51 19.70 -23.00
N ARG A 140 -7.35 18.37 -22.95
CA ARG A 140 -8.07 17.41 -23.80
C ARG A 140 -8.69 16.32 -22.92
N LYS A 141 -9.90 15.89 -23.28
CA LYS A 141 -10.63 14.80 -22.61
C LYS A 141 -10.74 13.62 -23.56
N TRP A 142 -10.52 12.42 -23.06
CA TRP A 142 -10.48 11.20 -23.84
C TRP A 142 -11.32 10.12 -23.17
N THR A 143 -12.20 9.49 -23.94
CA THR A 143 -12.88 8.26 -23.54
C THR A 143 -12.24 7.03 -24.22
N THR A 144 -11.59 7.20 -25.37
CA THR A 144 -10.88 6.14 -26.11
C THR A 144 -9.55 6.64 -26.66
N LEU A 145 -8.67 5.73 -27.12
CA LEU A 145 -7.38 6.06 -27.74
C LEU A 145 -7.49 6.76 -29.11
N ALA A 146 -8.64 6.64 -29.80
CA ALA A 146 -8.75 7.01 -31.20
C ALA A 146 -8.83 8.53 -31.43
N ALA A 147 -9.39 9.30 -30.50
CA ALA A 147 -9.46 10.76 -30.55
C ALA A 147 -9.97 11.34 -29.21
N PRO A 148 -9.62 12.59 -28.86
CA PRO A 148 -10.27 13.27 -27.75
C PRO A 148 -11.75 13.53 -28.08
N ASP A 149 -12.65 13.36 -27.11
CA ASP A 149 -14.10 13.46 -27.34
C ASP A 149 -14.55 14.90 -27.67
N ARG A 150 -13.69 15.88 -27.42
CA ARG A 150 -13.94 17.30 -27.64
C ARG A 150 -12.68 17.98 -28.11
N GLU A 151 -12.86 19.02 -28.94
CA GLU A 151 -11.77 19.91 -29.35
C GLU A 151 -10.98 20.44 -28.14
N PRO A 152 -9.66 20.66 -28.30
CA PRO A 152 -8.83 21.19 -27.24
C PRO A 152 -9.42 22.49 -26.71
N ARG A 153 -9.83 22.48 -25.44
CA ARG A 153 -10.38 23.67 -24.82
C ARG A 153 -9.21 24.50 -24.32
N LYS A 154 -9.04 25.72 -24.84
CA LYS A 154 -8.17 26.72 -24.20
C LYS A 154 -8.68 26.94 -22.79
N ILE A 155 -7.81 26.85 -21.81
CA ILE A 155 -8.19 27.11 -20.42
C ILE A 155 -8.46 28.62 -20.31
N LEU A 156 -9.75 28.98 -20.34
CA LEU A 156 -10.21 30.29 -19.88
C LEU A 156 -9.86 30.41 -18.38
N PRO A 157 -9.58 31.63 -17.87
CA PRO A 157 -9.10 31.84 -16.51
C PRO A 157 -10.13 31.33 -15.50
N CYS A 158 -9.96 30.08 -15.06
CA CYS A 158 -10.63 29.60 -13.86
C CYS A 158 -9.88 30.20 -12.67
N LEU A 159 -10.62 31.06 -11.99
CA LEU A 159 -10.29 31.69 -10.71
C LEU A 159 -9.53 30.72 -9.82
N THR A 160 -8.38 31.16 -9.34
CA THR A 160 -7.83 30.74 -8.04
C THR A 160 -8.92 30.96 -7.00
N GLY A 161 -9.66 29.90 -6.69
CA GLY A 161 -10.40 29.77 -5.46
C GLY A 161 -9.46 29.13 -4.45
N ASP A 162 -9.15 29.89 -3.42
CA ASP A 162 -8.26 29.55 -2.32
C ASP A 162 -8.56 28.18 -1.71
N PHE A 163 -7.50 27.40 -1.47
CA PHE A 163 -7.43 26.36 -0.46
C PHE A 163 -6.13 26.55 0.33
#